data_AF-A0A2E8K271-F1
#
_entry.id   AF-A0A2E8K271-F1
#
_cell.length_a   1.000
_cell.length_b   1.000
_cell.length_c   1.000
_cell.angle_alpha   90.00
_cell.angle_beta   90.00
_cell.angle_gamma   90.00
#
_symmetry.space_group_name_H-M   'P 1'
#
loop_
_entity.id
_entity.type
_entity.pdbx_description
1 polymer ?
#
loop_
_entity_poly.entity_id
_entity_poly.type
_entity_poly.pdbx_seq_one_letter_code
_entity_poly.pdbx_strand_id
1 'polypeptide(L)'
;MSDLDERLKKAIALRDRLSAESQRIQGRKDAADKALSAVEDEIRSKNLSPDTLQETLDTLGVAYEKEVASFEAALATAQTALSPYLENDA
;
A
#
# COMPACT_ATOMS: atom_id res chain seq x y z
N MET A 1 22.26 15.20 54.28
CA MET A 1 22.50 13.87 53.66
C MET A 1 21.20 13.27 53.12
N SER A 2 20.08 13.28 53.85
CA SER A 2 18.80 12.71 53.37
C SER A 2 18.26 13.31 52.05
N ASP A 3 18.38 14.62 51.83
CA ASP A 3 17.88 15.28 50.60
C ASP A 3 18.62 14.82 49.32
N LEU A 4 19.95 14.66 49.40
CA LEU A 4 20.76 14.18 48.27
C LEU A 4 20.44 12.72 47.94
N ASP A 5 20.24 11.88 48.95
CA ASP A 5 19.87 10.48 48.76
C ASP A 5 18.47 10.33 48.13
N GLU A 6 17.51 11.16 48.53
CA GLU A 6 16.17 11.19 47.91
C GLU A 6 16.22 11.65 46.45
N ARG A 7 16.99 12.70 46.16
CA ARG A 7 17.17 13.20 44.79
C ARG A 7 17.87 12.16 43.91
N LEU A 8 18.87 11.45 44.44
CA LEU A 8 19.55 10.37 43.74
C LEU A 8 18.59 9.20 43.46
N LYS A 9 17.80 8.77 44.45
CA LYS A 9 16.78 7.71 44.29
C LYS A 9 15.75 8.07 43.21
N LYS A 10 15.25 9.31 43.21
CA LYS A 10 14.32 9.80 42.16
C LYS A 10 14.96 9.79 40.78
N ALA A 11 16.22 10.23 40.66
CA ALA A 11 16.95 10.21 39.40
C ALA A 11 17.17 8.79 38.86
N ILE A 12 17.50 7.84 39.74
CA ILE A 12 17.64 6.42 39.38
C ILE A 12 16.31 5.85 38.89
N ALA A 13 15.21 6.08 39.63
CA ALA A 13 13.89 5.61 39.24
C ALA A 13 13.44 6.19 37.89
N LEU A 14 13.73 7.46 37.63
CA LEU A 14 13.43 8.10 36.34
C LEU A 14 14.26 7.47 35.20
N ARG A 15 15.57 7.26 35.42
CA ARG A 15 16.44 6.59 34.43
C ARG A 15 15.91 5.21 34.09
N ASP A 16 15.56 4.41 35.10
CA ASP A 16 15.12 3.03 34.91
C ASP A 16 13.79 3.00 34.14
N ARG A 17 12.86 3.92 34.45
CA ARG A 17 11.62 4.10 33.69
C ARG A 17 11.88 4.48 32.24
N LEU A 18 12.73 5.48 31.99
CA LEU A 18 13.05 5.93 30.64
C LEU A 18 13.74 4.83 29.82
N SER A 19 14.61 4.04 30.46
CA SER A 19 15.25 2.89 29.82
C SER A 19 14.22 1.84 29.40
N ALA A 20 13.26 1.52 30.27
CA ALA A 20 12.18 0.58 29.95
C ALA A 20 11.27 1.12 28.83
N GLU A 21 10.92 2.41 28.85
CA GLU A 21 10.14 3.04 27.79
C GLU A 21 10.89 3.04 26.45
N SER A 22 12.18 3.33 26.46
CA SER A 22 13.05 3.27 25.27
C SER A 22 13.10 1.87 24.65
N GLN A 23 13.29 0.83 25.47
CA GLN A 23 13.28 -0.55 24.99
C GLN A 23 11.93 -0.93 24.37
N ARG A 24 10.82 -0.49 24.98
CA ARG A 24 9.48 -0.74 24.43
C ARG A 24 9.26 -0.04 23.09
N ILE A 25 9.72 1.21 22.97
CA ILE A 25 9.64 1.97 21.71
C ILE A 25 10.48 1.29 20.63
N GLN A 26 11.70 0.86 20.97
CA GLN A 26 12.58 0.15 20.04
C GLN A 26 11.92 -1.14 19.55
N GLY A 27 11.36 -1.96 20.44
CA GLY A 27 10.65 -3.19 20.03
C GLY A 27 9.45 -2.93 19.11
N ARG A 28 8.72 -1.83 19.33
CA ARG A 28 7.63 -1.42 18.42
C ARG A 28 8.15 -0.96 17.06
N LYS A 29 9.27 -0.24 17.03
CA LYS A 29 9.92 0.18 15.79
C LYS A 29 10.38 -1.05 15.00
N ASP A 30 11.09 -1.98 15.64
CA ASP A 30 11.58 -3.20 14.98
C ASP A 30 10.43 -4.05 14.40
N ALA A 31 9.29 -4.10 15.10
CA ALA A 31 8.09 -4.77 14.60
C ALA A 31 7.47 -4.06 13.39
N ALA A 32 7.41 -2.73 13.42
CA ALA A 32 6.90 -1.92 12.30
C ALA A 32 7.82 -2.02 11.07
N ASP A 33 9.14 -1.96 11.26
CA ASP A 33 10.13 -2.07 10.19
C ASP A 33 10.05 -3.46 9.53
N LYS A 34 9.89 -4.54 10.31
CA LYS A 34 9.66 -5.89 9.77
C LYS A 34 8.35 -6.00 8.98
N ALA A 35 7.27 -5.41 9.50
CA ALA A 35 5.99 -5.43 8.80
C ALA A 35 6.06 -4.65 7.48
N LEU A 36 6.72 -3.49 7.47
CA LEU A 36 6.93 -2.69 6.27
C LEU A 36 7.76 -3.46 5.23
N SER A 37 8.88 -4.07 5.64
CA SER A 37 9.71 -4.89 4.75
C SER A 37 8.91 -6.04 4.14
N ALA A 38 8.07 -6.71 4.91
CA ALA A 38 7.23 -7.81 4.40
C ALA A 38 6.24 -7.34 3.34
N VAL A 39 5.63 -6.16 3.52
CA VAL A 39 4.71 -5.57 2.54
C VAL A 39 5.47 -5.15 1.27
N GLU A 40 6.64 -4.51 1.42
CA GLU A 40 7.47 -4.14 0.28
C GLU A 40 7.92 -5.35 -0.53
N ASP A 41 8.32 -6.44 0.14
CA ASP A 41 8.74 -7.68 -0.52
C ASP A 41 7.57 -8.36 -1.23
N GLU A 42 6.36 -8.33 -0.66
CA GLU A 42 5.15 -8.81 -1.35
C GLU A 42 4.87 -8.00 -2.62
N ILE A 43 4.98 -6.67 -2.57
CA ILE A 43 4.80 -5.81 -3.74
C ILE A 43 5.86 -6.13 -4.81
N ARG A 44 7.13 -6.21 -4.42
CA ARG A 44 8.23 -6.55 -5.33
C ARG A 44 8.07 -7.95 -5.92
N SER A 45 7.54 -8.92 -5.16
CA SER A 45 7.27 -10.29 -5.65
C SER A 45 6.24 -10.32 -6.80
N LYS A 46 5.38 -9.30 -6.88
CA LYS A 46 4.42 -9.11 -7.97
C LYS A 46 5.02 -8.32 -9.15
N ASN A 47 6.35 -8.15 -9.17
CA ASN A 47 7.09 -7.30 -10.13
C ASN A 47 6.62 -5.83 -10.13
N LEU A 48 6.06 -5.36 -9.02
CA LEU A 48 5.66 -3.97 -8.83
C LEU A 48 6.72 -3.26 -7.97
N SER A 49 6.92 -1.98 -8.23
CA SER A 49 7.76 -1.14 -7.35
C SER A 49 6.87 -0.49 -6.28
N PRO A 50 7.20 -0.62 -4.98
CA PRO A 50 6.48 0.06 -3.90
C PRO A 50 6.39 1.58 -4.10
N ASP A 51 7.46 2.18 -4.65
CA ASP A 51 7.58 3.62 -4.82
C ASP A 51 6.75 4.17 -6.00
N THR A 52 6.36 3.30 -6.95
CA THR A 52 5.64 3.70 -8.17
C THR A 52 4.29 3.00 -8.29
N LEU A 53 3.73 2.51 -7.17
CA LEU A 53 2.44 1.82 -7.14
C LEU A 53 1.31 2.70 -7.70
N GLN A 54 1.29 3.98 -7.32
CA GLN A 54 0.26 4.91 -7.80
C GLN A 54 0.39 5.15 -9.32
N GLU A 55 1.61 5.40 -9.81
CA GLU A 55 1.85 5.54 -11.26
C GLU A 55 1.46 4.28 -12.05
N THR A 56 1.69 3.11 -11.46
CA THR A 56 1.29 1.83 -12.05
C THR A 56 -0.23 1.69 -12.10
N LEU A 57 -0.94 2.08 -11.04
CA LEU A 57 -2.41 2.10 -11.00
C LEU A 57 -2.98 3.06 -12.05
N ASP A 58 -2.43 4.27 -12.14
CA ASP A 58 -2.88 5.28 -13.11
C ASP A 58 -2.67 4.77 -14.55
N THR A 59 -1.52 4.14 -14.83
CA THR A 59 -1.23 3.53 -16.13
C THR A 59 -2.22 2.41 -16.47
N LEU A 60 -2.49 1.52 -15.51
CA LEU A 60 -3.45 0.44 -15.68
C LEU A 60 -4.88 0.97 -15.89
N GLY A 61 -5.26 2.04 -15.19
CA GLY A 61 -6.54 2.72 -15.36
C GLY A 61 -6.73 3.25 -16.77
N VAL A 62 -5.74 3.98 -17.29
CA VAL A 62 -5.78 4.50 -18.67
C VAL A 62 -5.81 3.36 -19.70
N ALA A 63 -5.04 2.30 -19.49
CA ALA A 63 -5.04 1.15 -20.39
C ALA A 63 -6.41 0.45 -20.40
N TYR A 64 -7.04 0.30 -19.24
CA TYR A 64 -8.36 -0.28 -19.10
C TYR A 64 -9.43 0.55 -19.83
N GLU A 65 -9.48 1.86 -19.62
CA GLU A 65 -10.41 2.75 -20.31
C GLU A 65 -10.27 2.67 -21.83
N LYS A 66 -9.01 2.63 -22.31
CA LYS A 66 -8.71 2.49 -23.74
C LYS A 66 -9.22 1.16 -24.32
N GLU A 67 -8.98 0.04 -23.63
CA GLU A 67 -9.41 -1.27 -24.08
C GLU A 67 -10.94 -1.40 -24.08
N VAL A 68 -11.61 -0.84 -23.07
CA VAL A 68 -13.09 -0.79 -23.03
C VAL A 68 -13.63 -0.01 -24.23
N ALA A 69 -13.09 1.19 -24.51
CA ALA A 69 -13.51 1.98 -25.66
C ALA A 69 -13.27 1.26 -27.00
N SER A 70 -12.14 0.55 -27.13
CA SER A 70 -11.83 -0.25 -28.31
C SER A 70 -12.81 -1.40 -28.48
N PHE A 71 -13.15 -2.08 -27.39
CA PHE A 71 -14.14 -3.16 -27.39
C PHE A 71 -15.54 -2.67 -27.76
N GLU A 72 -15.98 -1.53 -27.21
CA GLU A 72 -17.26 -0.90 -27.56
C GLU A 72 -17.33 -0.51 -29.05
N ALA A 73 -16.25 0.05 -29.61
CA ALA A 73 -16.17 0.37 -31.03
C ALA A 73 -16.22 -0.88 -31.92
N ALA A 74 -15.56 -1.96 -31.51
CA ALA A 74 -15.62 -3.24 -32.20
C ALA A 74 -17.03 -3.85 -32.16
N LEU A 75 -17.72 -3.76 -31.01
CA LEU A 75 -19.11 -4.18 -30.87
C LEU A 75 -20.05 -3.37 -31.78
N ALA A 76 -19.93 -2.04 -31.79
CA ALA A 76 -20.73 -1.18 -32.65
C ALA A 76 -20.51 -1.53 -34.14
N THR A 77 -19.26 -1.77 -34.54
CA THR A 77 -18.92 -2.18 -35.91
C THR A 77 -19.54 -3.55 -36.24
N ALA A 78 -19.43 -4.52 -35.34
CA ALA A 78 -20.04 -5.83 -35.52
C ALA A 78 -21.56 -5.76 -35.60
N GLN A 79 -22.20 -4.92 -34.77
CA GLN A 79 -23.64 -4.70 -34.79
C GLN A 79 -24.09 -4.07 -36.11
N THR A 80 -23.39 -3.06 -36.63
CA THR A 80 -23.66 -2.50 -37.96
C THR A 80 -23.49 -3.54 -39.06
N ALA A 81 -22.44 -4.37 -39.01
CA ALA A 81 -22.19 -5.42 -39.99
C ALA A 81 -23.26 -6.52 -39.97
N LEU A 82 -23.83 -6.80 -38.79
CA LEU A 82 -24.90 -7.79 -38.62
C LEU A 82 -26.29 -7.23 -38.95
N SER A 83 -26.50 -5.92 -38.91
CA SER A 83 -27.80 -5.27 -39.17
C SER A 83 -28.51 -5.76 -40.45
N PRO A 84 -27.83 -5.90 -41.61
CA PRO A 84 -28.48 -6.39 -42.84
C PRO A 84 -28.97 -7.84 -42.78
N TYR A 85 -28.40 -8.63 -41.88
CA TYR A 85 -28.75 -10.04 -41.68
C TYR A 85 -29.77 -10.23 -40.55
N LEU A 86 -29.95 -9.22 -39.68
CA LEU A 86 -30.93 -9.22 -38.60
C LEU A 86 -32.28 -8.63 -39.04
N GLU A 87 -32.31 -7.75 -40.04
CA GLU A 87 -33.54 -7.12 -40.56
C GLU A 87 -34.27 -7.94 -41.65
N ASN A 88 -33.72 -9.09 -42.09
CA ASN A 88 -34.33 -9.95 -43.12
C ASN A 88 -35.16 -11.14 -42.56
N ASP A 89 -35.37 -11.22 -41.24
CA ASP A 89 -36.19 -12.25 -40.59
C ASP A 89 -37.61 -11.73 -40.22
N ALA A 90 -38.30 -11.07 -41.15
CA ALA A 90 -39.73 -10.78 -41.07
C ALA A 90 -40.43 -10.82 -42.44
#